data_AF-A0A3E2TFK1-F1
#
_entry.id   AF-A0A3E2TFK1-F1
#
_cell.length_a   1.000
_cell.length_b   1.000
_cell.length_c   1.000
_cell.angle_alpha   90.00
_cell.angle_beta   90.00
_cell.angle_gamma   90.00
#
_symmetry.space_group_name_H-M   'P 1'
#
loop_
_entity.id
_entity.type
_entity.pdbx_description
1 polymer ?
#
loop_
_entity_poly.entity_id
_entity_poly.type
_entity_poly.pdbx_seq_one_letter_code
_entity_poly.pdbx_strand_id
1 'polypeptide(L)'
;MSIADTYSVEAKDGSLTVKGSMDHMINPGDYENAKKLDNNTYNFKINENTKFQATGGMAEPQTFTIDEFNEYYKGITESGLALIVEVKDGIAQTVSFSS
;
A
#
# COMPACT_ATOMS: atom_id res chain seq x y z
N MET A 1 2.15 8.45 -5.14
CA MET A 1 2.65 7.19 -4.56
C MET A 1 2.83 7.44 -3.07
N SER A 2 2.55 6.49 -2.19
CA SER A 2 2.88 6.64 -0.77
C SER A 2 3.57 5.38 -0.26
N ILE A 3 4.64 5.52 0.53
CA ILE A 3 5.43 4.41 1.08
C ILE A 3 5.25 4.40 2.60
N ALA A 4 4.97 3.24 3.22
CA ALA A 4 4.55 3.18 4.61
C ALA A 4 5.34 2.21 5.49
N ASP A 5 5.72 2.66 6.70
CA ASP A 5 6.15 1.80 7.82
C ASP A 5 4.90 1.41 8.62
N THR A 6 4.29 0.27 8.26
CA THR A 6 2.97 -0.12 8.77
C THR A 6 3.07 -1.20 9.85
N TYR A 7 2.34 -1.02 10.95
CA TYR A 7 2.11 -2.09 11.93
C TYR A 7 0.71 -2.70 11.83
N SER A 8 -0.16 -2.14 10.97
CA SER A 8 -1.44 -2.77 10.60
C SER A 8 -1.89 -2.31 9.23
N VAL A 9 -2.32 -3.26 8.40
CA VAL A 9 -2.91 -3.04 7.08
C VAL A 9 -4.13 -3.95 6.95
N GLU A 10 -5.27 -3.40 6.57
CA GLU A 10 -6.51 -4.16 6.34
C GLU A 10 -7.32 -3.52 5.21
N ALA A 11 -7.68 -4.31 4.19
CA ALA A 11 -8.64 -3.94 3.17
C ALA A 11 -10.00 -4.57 3.48
N LYS A 12 -11.05 -3.76 3.62
CA LYS A 12 -12.41 -4.23 3.92
C LYS A 12 -13.45 -3.15 3.58
N ASP A 13 -14.66 -3.56 3.21
CA ASP A 13 -15.83 -2.68 3.08
C ASP A 13 -15.60 -1.42 2.22
N GLY A 14 -14.82 -1.54 1.13
CA GLY A 14 -14.52 -0.42 0.22
C GLY A 14 -13.46 0.55 0.76
N SER A 15 -12.75 0.19 1.83
CA SER A 15 -11.64 0.97 2.40
C SER A 15 -10.40 0.11 2.62
N LEU A 16 -9.22 0.69 2.37
CA LEU A 16 -7.94 0.21 2.88
C LEU A 16 -7.56 1.07 4.08
N THR A 17 -7.46 0.45 5.25
CA THR A 17 -7.00 1.08 6.49
C THR A 17 -5.54 0.74 6.70
N VAL A 18 -4.71 1.76 6.87
CA VAL A 18 -3.28 1.60 7.15
C VAL A 18 -2.93 2.35 8.43
N LYS A 19 -2.29 1.66 9.36
CA LYS A 19 -1.76 2.27 10.59
C LYS A 19 -0.25 2.22 10.59
N GLY A 20 0.36 3.38 10.69
CA GLY A 20 1.81 3.53 10.55
C GLY A 20 2.19 4.94 10.15
N SER A 21 3.45 5.15 9.81
CA SER A 21 3.93 6.36 9.13
C SER A 21 3.89 6.18 7.62
N MET A 22 3.74 7.28 6.88
CA MET A 22 3.68 7.26 5.42
C MET A 22 4.46 8.41 4.81
N ASP A 23 5.21 8.16 3.75
CA ASP A 23 5.74 9.20 2.89
C ASP A 23 4.76 9.46 1.76
N HIS A 24 4.28 10.69 1.61
CA HIS A 24 3.37 11.09 0.55
C HIS A 24 4.09 11.88 -0.54
N MET A 25 4.00 11.40 -1.77
CA MET A 25 4.72 11.94 -2.92
C MET A 25 3.79 12.02 -4.13
N ILE A 26 3.79 13.20 -4.77
CA ILE A 26 2.96 13.48 -5.95
C ILE A 26 3.51 12.70 -7.15
N ASN A 27 4.83 12.71 -7.31
CA ASN A 27 5.52 11.99 -8.37
C ASN A 27 6.15 10.70 -7.82
N PRO A 28 5.94 9.53 -8.48
CA PRO A 28 6.67 8.30 -8.17
C PRO A 28 8.20 8.53 -8.23
N GLY A 29 8.94 7.98 -7.26
CA GLY A 29 10.39 8.15 -7.11
C GLY A 29 10.89 9.49 -6.56
N ASP A 30 10.05 10.49 -6.32
CA ASP A 30 10.46 11.82 -5.80
C ASP A 30 10.57 11.84 -4.27
N TYR A 31 11.57 11.12 -3.75
CA TYR A 31 11.82 11.00 -2.31
C TYR A 31 12.29 12.31 -1.66
N GLU A 32 12.98 13.18 -2.42
CA GLU A 32 13.50 14.45 -1.90
C GLU A 32 12.39 15.42 -1.51
N ASN A 33 11.25 15.37 -2.22
CA ASN A 33 10.08 16.21 -1.95
C ASN A 33 8.94 15.43 -1.27
N ALA A 34 9.21 14.21 -0.80
CA ALA A 34 8.22 13.42 -0.10
C ALA A 34 7.82 14.12 1.19
N LYS A 35 6.51 14.32 1.37
CA LYS A 35 5.95 14.80 2.62
C LYS A 35 5.79 13.62 3.56
N LYS A 36 6.61 13.58 4.61
CA LYS A 36 6.43 12.62 5.70
C LYS A 36 5.11 12.91 6.43
N LEU A 37 4.30 11.87 6.56
CA LEU A 37 3.09 11.83 7.36
C LEU A 37 3.38 10.97 8.59
N ASP A 38 3.16 11.56 9.77
CA ASP A 38 3.45 10.93 11.06
C ASP A 38 2.67 9.63 11.27
N ASN A 39 3.01 8.90 12.32
CA ASN A 39 2.26 7.71 12.70
C ASN A 39 0.78 8.04 12.95
N ASN A 40 -0.11 7.53 12.10
CA ASN A 40 -1.54 7.75 12.19
C ASN A 40 -2.32 6.60 11.54
N THR A 41 -3.65 6.69 11.56
CA THR A 41 -4.55 5.84 10.77
C THR A 41 -4.91 6.57 9.47
N TYR A 42 -4.52 5.98 8.34
CA TYR A 42 -4.81 6.44 7.00
C TYR A 42 -5.87 5.56 6.37
N ASN A 43 -6.88 6.17 5.76
CA ASN A 43 -7.95 5.46 5.08
C ASN A 43 -7.94 5.83 3.59
N PHE A 44 -7.88 4.81 2.74
CA PHE A 44 -7.92 4.96 1.30
C PHE A 44 -9.19 4.31 0.76
N LYS A 45 -9.91 5.01 -0.11
CA LYS A 45 -11.05 4.41 -0.82
C LYS A 45 -10.52 3.39 -1.81
N ILE A 46 -11.11 2.20 -1.81
CA ILE A 46 -10.86 1.13 -2.78
C ILE A 46 -12.17 0.80 -3.51
N ASN A 47 -12.08 0.18 -4.68
CA ASN A 47 -13.24 -0.32 -5.42
C ASN A 47 -12.90 -1.63 -6.14
N GLU A 48 -13.83 -2.13 -6.95
CA GLU A 48 -13.65 -3.35 -7.76
C GLU A 48 -12.49 -3.29 -8.76
N ASN A 49 -12.02 -2.09 -9.11
CA ASN A 49 -10.89 -1.88 -10.02
C ASN A 49 -9.56 -1.72 -9.29
N THR A 50 -9.55 -1.62 -7.96
CA THR A 50 -8.32 -1.55 -7.17
C THR A 50 -7.55 -2.87 -7.28
N LYS A 51 -6.30 -2.79 -7.71
CA LYS A 51 -5.42 -3.96 -7.84
C LYS A 51 -4.58 -4.13 -6.58
N PHE A 52 -4.70 -5.29 -5.95
CA PHE A 52 -3.84 -5.71 -4.85
C PHE A 52 -2.75 -6.62 -5.38
N GLN A 53 -1.48 -6.33 -5.08
CA GLN A 53 -0.37 -7.12 -5.60
C GLN A 53 0.87 -7.11 -4.70
N ALA A 54 1.83 -7.97 -5.04
CA ALA A 54 3.19 -7.92 -4.54
C ALA A 54 4.17 -7.96 -5.72
N THR A 55 5.23 -7.15 -5.63
CA THR A 55 6.25 -7.02 -6.67
C THR A 55 7.63 -7.25 -6.07
N GLY A 56 8.50 -7.94 -6.80
CA GLY A 56 9.87 -8.21 -6.37
C GLY A 56 10.83 -8.28 -7.55
N GLY A 57 11.74 -7.31 -7.64
CA GLY A 57 12.73 -7.24 -8.72
C GLY A 57 12.12 -7.23 -10.12
N MET A 58 12.49 -8.21 -10.95
CA MET A 58 11.98 -8.38 -12.33
C MET A 58 10.88 -9.44 -12.44
N ALA A 59 10.41 -9.99 -11.31
CA ALA A 59 9.32 -10.97 -11.34
C ALA A 59 8.00 -10.31 -11.75
N GLU A 60 7.13 -11.08 -12.41
CA GLU A 60 5.77 -10.62 -12.68
C GLU A 60 5.03 -10.37 -11.35
N PRO A 61 4.18 -9.33 -11.28
CA PRO A 61 3.42 -9.07 -10.06
C PRO A 61 2.49 -10.21 -9.70
N GLN A 62 2.54 -10.62 -8.44
CA GLN A 62 1.55 -11.55 -7.89
C GLN A 62 0.30 -10.75 -7.50
N THR A 63 -0.83 -11.01 -8.14
CA THR A 63 -2.11 -10.35 -7.82
C THR A 63 -2.90 -11.11 -6.76
N PHE A 64 -3.63 -10.37 -5.94
CA PHE A 64 -4.41 -10.92 -4.83
C PHE A 64 -5.87 -10.47 -4.88
N THR A 65 -6.76 -11.31 -4.36
CA THR A 65 -8.05 -10.86 -3.80
C THR A 65 -7.83 -10.08 -2.50
N ILE A 66 -8.87 -9.42 -1.99
CA ILE A 66 -8.80 -8.70 -0.71
C ILE A 66 -8.42 -9.64 0.44
N ASP A 67 -9.04 -10.82 0.51
CA ASP A 67 -8.76 -11.80 1.57
C ASP A 67 -7.31 -12.30 1.48
N GLU A 68 -6.85 -12.65 0.28
CA GLU A 68 -5.46 -13.07 0.06
C GLU A 68 -4.46 -11.96 0.38
N PHE A 69 -4.77 -10.71 0.08
CA PHE A 69 -3.91 -9.57 0.40
C PHE A 69 -3.78 -9.37 1.92
N ASN A 70 -4.91 -9.46 2.64
CA ASN A 70 -4.93 -9.36 4.11
C ASN A 70 -4.16 -10.52 4.76
N GLU A 71 -4.30 -11.75 4.23
CA GLU A 71 -3.53 -12.91 4.69
C GLU A 71 -2.05 -12.77 4.35
N TYR A 72 -1.72 -12.28 3.15
CA TYR A 72 -0.34 -12.03 2.72
C TYR A 72 0.37 -11.06 3.66
N TYR A 73 -0.28 -9.95 4.02
CA TYR A 73 0.27 -8.96 4.98
C TYR A 73 0.70 -9.62 6.31
N LYS A 74 -0.12 -10.51 6.87
CA LYS A 74 0.19 -11.21 8.13
C LYS A 74 1.46 -12.06 8.03
N GLY A 75 1.77 -12.56 6.83
CA GLY A 75 2.96 -13.38 6.57
C GLY A 75 4.24 -12.56 6.29
N ILE A 76 4.13 -11.25 6.07
CA ILE A 76 5.25 -10.41 5.62
C ILE A 76 5.62 -9.28 6.59
N THR A 77 5.08 -9.27 7.81
CA THR A 77 5.31 -8.20 8.80
C THR A 77 6.77 -7.98 9.16
N GLU A 78 7.64 -8.98 8.97
CA GLU A 78 9.09 -8.90 9.23
C GLU A 78 9.94 -8.99 7.94
N SER A 79 9.32 -8.85 6.76
CA SER A 79 9.98 -9.06 5.47
C SER A 79 10.82 -7.87 4.98
N GLY A 80 10.63 -6.68 5.55
CA GLY A 80 11.22 -5.43 5.05
C GLY A 80 10.55 -4.89 3.78
N LEU A 81 9.44 -5.49 3.33
CA LEU A 81 8.65 -4.97 2.21
C LEU A 81 7.94 -3.68 2.59
N ALA A 82 7.93 -2.74 1.67
CA ALA A 82 7.23 -1.47 1.81
C ALA A 82 5.82 -1.58 1.22
N LEU A 83 4.83 -1.02 1.92
CA LEU A 83 3.48 -0.84 1.37
C LEU A 83 3.44 0.41 0.50
N ILE A 84 3.01 0.24 -0.74
CA ILE A 84 2.85 1.30 -1.74
C ILE A 84 1.37 1.46 -2.07
N VAL A 85 0.84 2.67 -1.92
CA VAL A 85 -0.53 3.02 -2.33
C VAL A 85 -0.50 4.06 -3.44
N GLU A 86 -1.04 3.72 -4.59
CA GLU A 86 -1.20 4.63 -5.72
C GLU A 86 -2.64 5.11 -5.81
N VAL A 87 -2.85 6.41 -5.56
CA VAL A 87 -4.18 7.03 -5.55
C VAL A 87 -4.35 7.89 -6.79
N LYS A 88 -5.47 7.71 -7.49
CA LYS A 88 -5.91 8.55 -8.60
C LYS A 88 -7.37 8.91 -8.41
N ASP A 89 -7.70 10.18 -8.59
CA ASP A 89 -9.08 10.70 -8.44
C ASP A 89 -9.71 10.34 -7.06
N GLY A 90 -8.86 10.28 -6.02
CA GLY A 90 -9.28 9.96 -4.65
C GLY A 90 -9.57 8.47 -4.38
N ILE A 91 -9.29 7.58 -5.33
CA ILE A 91 -9.47 6.13 -5.21
C ILE A 91 -8.11 5.43 -5.45
N ALA A 92 -7.77 4.47 -4.61
CA ALA A 92 -6.59 3.65 -4.81
C ALA A 92 -6.74 2.81 -6.08
N GLN A 93 -5.81 3.00 -7.02
CA GLN A 93 -5.72 2.21 -8.25
C GLN A 93 -4.93 0.93 -7.98
N THR A 94 -3.84 1.08 -7.23
CA THR A 94 -2.93 -0.02 -6.89
C THR A 94 -2.56 0.04 -5.42
N VAL A 95 -2.53 -1.14 -4.80
CA VAL A 95 -2.00 -1.37 -3.46
C VAL A 95 -0.98 -2.50 -3.57
N SER A 96 0.29 -2.20 -3.31
CA SER A 96 1.40 -3.13 -3.57
C SER A 96 2.31 -3.29 -2.36
N PHE A 97 2.80 -4.50 -2.11
CA PHE A 97 4.00 -4.70 -1.30
C PHE A 97 5.22 -4.84 -2.22
N SER A 98 6.29 -4.08 -1.96
CA SER A 98 7.51 -4.14 -2.78
C SER A 98 8.79 -4.01 -1.95
N SER A 99 9.85 -4.69 -2.40
CA SER A 99 11.24 -4.51 -1.96
C SER A 99 12.03 -3.65 -2.92
#